data_AF-A0A1G9QE43-F1
#
_entry.id   AF-A0A1G9QE43-F1
#
_cell.length_a   1.000
_cell.length_b   1.000
_cell.length_c   1.000
_cell.angle_alpha   90.00
_cell.angle_beta   90.00
_cell.angle_gamma   90.00
#
_symmetry.space_group_name_H-M   'P 1'
#
loop_
_entity.id
_entity.type
_entity.pdbx_description
1 polymer ?
#
loop_
_entity_poly.entity_id
_entity_poly.type
_entity_poly.pdbx_seq_one_letter_code
_entity_poly.pdbx_strand_id
1 'polypeptide(L)'
;MSEAIFTLRRMTGEPKVGDPEAAWCAVRELIEARRPGGLARRALSLTDAERAEIARRLPEFRKQARASLRPDFGDDDDLPWSGWERDRIGGLGEVLQIAGAATLPSPAAVTAWLGRREFTARWGAYDPAHVVRVLAARPVAFQADVATRLAVKIRTADDRLAPLALALLRACGAPPPEHDPLVAAWLAAGPVSPDPLLGPMLPRIFEAEGAGRELRDERCEPAPTPWLALFQRLLAAGVAVGGGPAVPPAGAPRRGRVSRGELLDHCLRRFLRGGEAPDLRFFVRLHDMIDPSPEESAARRRDYLRLLPAAPGTVAALALAQVRRCGPYDDGEAAEAIEALTFRAETELARTGLRWLEDEVRHTPGQAPDLAPALATAFGHASYAIQGRAAQIAIKQATAFAPAAEVLCAAVPMLPAALGARVTAAFSSRTAA
;
A
#
# COMPACT_ATOMS: atom_id res chain seq x y z
N MET A 1 17.20 68.92 29.98
CA MET A 1 17.27 67.45 30.19
C MET A 1 16.50 66.62 29.16
N SER A 2 15.87 67.19 28.12
CA SER A 2 15.06 66.41 27.15
C SER A 2 15.77 66.09 25.81
N GLU A 3 16.79 66.88 25.42
CA GLU A 3 17.54 66.66 24.17
C GLU A 3 18.66 65.61 24.25
N ALA A 4 19.23 65.41 25.44
CA ALA A 4 20.30 64.44 25.66
C ALA A 4 19.80 62.97 25.61
N ILE A 5 18.55 62.73 26.02
CA ILE A 5 17.92 61.40 26.00
C ILE A 5 17.54 60.99 24.56
N PHE A 6 17.19 61.96 23.70
CA PHE A 6 16.84 61.68 22.30
C PHE A 6 18.07 61.36 21.44
N THR A 7 19.23 61.92 21.77
CA THR A 7 20.48 61.70 21.03
C THR A 7 21.17 60.40 21.45
N LEU A 8 21.08 60.00 22.72
CA LEU A 8 21.64 58.73 23.22
C LEU A 8 20.87 57.49 22.75
N ARG A 9 19.57 57.61 22.44
CA ARG A 9 18.78 56.52 21.85
C ARG A 9 19.16 56.20 20.39
N ARG A 10 20.00 57.04 19.76
CA ARG A 10 20.52 56.82 18.39
C ARG A 10 21.82 56.01 18.36
N MET A 11 22.46 55.76 19.49
CA MET A 11 23.79 55.13 19.58
C MET A 11 23.79 53.71 20.14
N THR A 12 22.71 53.28 20.78
CA THR A 12 22.46 51.88 21.11
C THR A 12 21.54 51.32 20.04
N GLY A 13 22.11 50.57 19.08
CA GLY A 13 21.39 49.91 18.00
C GLY A 13 20.42 48.85 18.52
N GLU A 14 19.28 49.28 19.05
CA GLU A 14 18.09 48.44 19.08
C GLU A 14 17.68 48.22 17.62
N PRO A 15 17.63 46.96 17.13
CA PRO A 15 17.27 46.70 15.75
C PRO A 15 15.86 47.25 15.50
N LYS A 16 15.76 48.20 14.55
CA LYS A 16 14.47 48.66 14.06
C LYS A 16 13.68 47.43 13.60
N VAL A 17 12.51 47.21 14.20
CA VAL A 17 11.54 46.26 13.68
C VAL A 17 11.27 46.63 12.22
N GLY A 18 11.61 45.73 11.30
CA GLY A 18 11.48 45.94 9.85
C GLY A 18 12.75 46.33 9.08
N ASP A 19 13.96 46.25 9.67
CA ASP A 19 15.21 46.32 8.89
C ASP A 19 15.56 44.95 8.28
N PRO A 20 15.49 44.78 6.94
CA PRO A 20 15.77 43.51 6.28
C PRO A 20 17.21 42.99 6.48
N GLU A 21 18.19 43.88 6.66
CA GLU A 21 19.58 43.49 6.88
C GLU A 21 19.76 42.88 8.28
N ALA A 22 19.22 43.56 9.30
CA ALA A 22 19.23 43.07 10.68
C ALA A 22 18.48 41.73 10.80
N ALA A 23 17.37 41.57 10.07
CA ALA A 23 16.63 40.32 10.03
C ALA A 23 17.43 39.16 9.43
N TRP A 24 18.17 39.41 8.35
CA TRP A 24 19.09 38.42 7.78
C TRP A 24 20.19 38.02 8.76
N CYS A 25 20.85 38.99 9.40
CA CYS A 25 21.90 38.71 10.38
C CYS A 25 21.40 37.83 11.53
N ALA A 26 20.23 38.15 12.10
CA ALA A 26 19.63 37.35 13.18
C ALA A 26 19.25 35.93 12.73
N VAL A 27 18.70 35.76 11.52
CA VAL A 27 18.38 34.43 10.97
C VAL A 27 19.65 33.63 10.70
N ARG A 28 20.68 34.26 10.13
CA ARG A 28 21.97 33.64 9.87
C ARG A 28 22.62 33.13 11.15
N GLU A 29 22.63 33.94 12.21
CA GLU A 29 23.17 33.55 13.52
C GLU A 29 22.43 32.32 14.07
N LEU A 30 21.10 32.28 13.97
CA LEU A 30 20.31 31.13 14.41
C LEU A 30 20.57 29.86 13.57
N ILE A 31 20.88 30.02 12.28
CA ILE A 31 21.28 28.92 11.40
C ILE A 31 22.67 28.40 11.79
N GLU A 32 23.66 29.27 11.91
CA GLU A 32 25.05 28.91 12.29
C GLU A 32 25.10 28.26 13.69
N ALA A 33 24.30 28.76 14.63
CA ALA A 33 24.15 28.20 15.97
C ALA A 33 23.30 26.93 16.04
N ARG A 34 22.72 26.45 14.93
CA ARG A 34 21.85 25.26 14.83
C ARG A 34 20.70 25.28 15.85
N ARG A 35 19.96 26.39 15.93
CA ARG A 35 18.84 26.60 16.88
C ARG A 35 17.48 26.51 16.17
N PRO A 36 16.97 25.30 15.82
CA PRO A 36 15.76 25.14 15.02
C PRO A 36 14.51 25.76 15.68
N GLY A 37 14.34 25.57 16.99
CA GLY A 37 13.19 26.14 17.72
C GLY A 37 13.17 27.67 17.74
N GLY A 38 14.34 28.29 17.92
CA GLY A 38 14.51 29.75 17.88
C GLY A 38 14.29 30.31 16.48
N LEU A 39 14.87 29.66 15.47
CA LEU A 39 14.70 30.03 14.06
C LEU A 39 13.23 29.96 13.63
N ALA A 40 12.54 28.87 13.93
CA ALA A 40 11.13 28.73 13.57
C ALA A 40 10.24 29.73 14.33
N ARG A 41 10.60 30.18 15.55
CA ARG A 41 9.89 31.26 16.25
C ARG A 41 10.13 32.61 15.59
N ARG A 42 11.38 32.94 15.26
CA ARG A 42 11.72 34.19 14.55
C ARG A 42 11.09 34.25 13.17
N ALA A 43 11.03 33.13 12.46
CA ALA A 43 10.40 33.02 11.15
C ALA A 43 8.93 33.46 11.14
N LEU A 44 8.19 33.19 12.22
CA LEU A 44 6.78 33.55 12.37
C LEU A 44 6.56 35.06 12.56
N SER A 45 7.58 35.80 12.99
CA SER A 45 7.51 37.26 13.18
C SER A 45 8.13 38.07 12.03
N LEU A 46 8.54 37.42 10.94
CA LEU A 46 9.08 38.11 9.77
C LEU A 46 7.98 38.80 8.96
N THR A 47 8.25 40.04 8.57
CA THR A 47 7.51 40.79 7.55
C THR A 47 7.79 40.25 6.15
N ASP A 48 6.98 40.63 5.16
CA ASP A 48 7.18 40.21 3.77
C ASP A 48 8.49 40.73 3.17
N ALA A 49 8.91 41.95 3.54
CA ALA A 49 10.18 42.52 3.12
C ALA A 49 11.38 41.75 3.70
N GLU A 50 11.32 41.40 5.00
CA GLU A 50 12.36 40.57 5.63
C GLU A 50 12.39 39.15 5.03
N ARG A 51 11.22 38.53 4.76
CA ARG A 51 11.13 37.23 4.09
C ARG A 51 11.77 37.26 2.71
N ALA A 52 11.48 38.27 1.90
CA ALA A 52 12.05 38.43 0.57
C ALA A 52 13.58 38.57 0.60
N GLU A 53 14.10 39.34 1.56
CA GLU A 53 15.54 39.54 1.70
C GLU A 53 16.27 38.26 2.12
N ILE A 54 15.72 37.53 3.10
CA ILE A 54 16.28 36.24 3.51
C ILE A 54 16.22 35.23 2.35
N ALA A 55 15.10 35.16 1.63
CA ALA A 55 14.93 34.27 0.49
C ALA A 55 15.96 34.53 -0.63
N ARG A 56 16.35 35.80 -0.82
CA ARG A 56 17.38 36.21 -1.79
C ARG A 56 18.78 35.73 -1.39
N ARG A 57 19.13 35.77 -0.09
CA ARG A 57 20.48 35.44 0.41
C ARG A 57 20.67 33.96 0.73
N LEU A 58 19.61 33.25 1.10
CA LEU A 58 19.67 31.86 1.57
C LEU A 58 20.36 30.89 0.57
N PRO A 59 20.14 30.96 -0.76
CA PRO A 59 20.81 30.05 -1.69
C PRO A 59 22.32 30.22 -1.74
N GLU A 60 22.82 31.44 -1.57
CA GLU A 60 24.25 31.73 -1.59
C GLU A 60 24.91 31.32 -0.27
N PHE A 61 24.27 31.63 0.87
CA PHE A 61 24.71 31.14 2.18
C PHE A 61 24.81 29.60 2.21
N ARG A 62 23.83 28.89 1.66
CA ARG A 62 23.88 27.42 1.51
C ARG A 62 25.10 26.96 0.70
N LYS A 63 25.43 27.62 -0.41
CA LYS A 63 26.61 27.25 -1.21
C LYS A 63 27.90 27.45 -0.42
N GLN A 64 28.01 28.57 0.30
CA GLN A 64 29.16 28.87 1.16
C GLN A 64 29.31 27.82 2.26
N ALA A 65 28.23 27.53 3.00
CA ALA A 65 28.23 26.48 4.02
C ALA A 65 28.64 25.11 3.46
N ARG A 66 28.17 24.75 2.27
CA ARG A 66 28.57 23.51 1.58
C ARG A 66 30.04 23.52 1.16
N ALA A 67 30.58 24.64 0.70
CA ALA A 67 31.98 24.77 0.31
C ALA A 67 32.92 24.68 1.52
N SER A 68 32.57 25.32 2.64
CA SER A 68 33.31 25.27 3.91
C SER A 68 33.38 23.88 4.54
N LEU A 69 32.49 22.96 4.11
CA LEU A 69 32.42 21.59 4.58
C LEU A 69 33.16 20.58 3.71
N ARG A 70 33.83 20.98 2.63
CA ARG A 70 34.78 20.10 1.94
C ARG A 70 36.08 20.08 2.75
N PRO A 71 36.42 19.03 3.52
CA PRO A 71 37.78 18.83 3.96
C PRO A 71 38.56 18.26 2.77
N ASP A 72 39.84 18.62 2.69
CA ASP A 72 40.85 17.83 1.97
C ASP A 72 40.75 16.39 2.52
N PHE A 73 40.12 15.48 1.80
CA PHE A 73 40.21 14.06 2.13
C PHE A 73 41.61 13.61 1.70
N GLY A 74 42.58 13.75 2.59
CA GLY A 74 43.73 12.85 2.60
C GLY A 74 43.23 11.44 2.90
N ASP A 75 43.86 10.45 2.28
CA ASP A 75 43.54 9.01 2.25
C ASP A 75 43.46 8.28 3.63
N ASP A 76 43.26 8.97 4.75
CA ASP A 76 43.25 8.33 6.09
C ASP A 76 41.83 7.93 6.55
N ASP A 77 41.59 6.62 6.50
CA ASP A 77 40.37 5.87 6.84
C ASP A 77 40.02 5.82 8.36
N ASP A 78 40.73 6.55 9.23
CA ASP A 78 40.77 6.26 10.68
C ASP A 78 40.18 7.31 11.65
N LEU A 79 39.28 8.20 11.21
CA LEU A 79 38.60 9.15 12.12
C LEU A 79 37.25 8.64 12.66
N PRO A 80 36.95 8.82 13.97
CA PRO A 80 35.76 8.26 14.60
C PRO A 80 34.46 8.87 14.06
N TRP A 81 33.61 7.96 13.60
CA TRP A 81 32.30 8.06 12.94
C TRP A 81 31.18 8.84 13.67
N SER A 82 31.42 9.93 14.40
CA SER A 82 30.37 10.50 15.29
C SER A 82 30.00 11.98 15.11
N GLY A 83 30.74 12.76 14.32
CA GLY A 83 30.54 14.23 14.23
C GLY A 83 29.88 14.76 12.96
N TRP A 84 30.17 14.14 11.81
CA TRP A 84 29.75 14.59 10.47
C TRP A 84 28.45 13.92 9.99
N GLU A 85 27.79 13.15 10.86
CA GLU A 85 26.73 12.20 10.52
C GLU A 85 25.29 12.69 10.78
N ARG A 86 25.00 13.98 10.60
CA ARG A 86 23.60 14.46 10.66
C ARG A 86 22.98 14.84 9.34
N ASP A 87 23.74 15.25 8.33
CA ASP A 87 23.30 15.53 6.95
C ASP A 87 24.53 15.85 6.08
N ARG A 88 24.35 16.06 4.76
CA ARG A 88 25.49 16.38 3.86
C ARG A 88 25.87 17.87 3.87
N ILE A 89 25.39 18.64 4.85
CA ILE A 89 25.67 20.07 5.04
C ILE A 89 26.05 20.36 6.51
N GLY A 90 26.70 19.42 7.19
CA GLY A 90 27.36 19.66 8.47
C GLY A 90 26.39 19.95 9.62
N GLY A 91 25.21 19.35 9.59
CA GLY A 91 24.16 19.50 10.59
C GLY A 91 23.35 20.79 10.46
N LEU A 92 23.40 21.47 9.30
CA LEU A 92 22.61 22.66 9.00
C LEU A 92 21.29 22.34 8.26
N GLY A 93 21.03 21.07 7.95
CA GLY A 93 19.90 20.64 7.12
C GLY A 93 18.55 21.06 7.69
N GLU A 94 18.27 20.75 8.96
CA GLU A 94 17.01 21.11 9.62
C GLU A 94 16.78 22.64 9.62
N VAL A 95 17.76 23.42 10.04
CA VAL A 95 17.65 24.89 10.10
C VAL A 95 17.52 25.52 8.71
N LEU A 96 18.21 24.99 7.70
CA LEU A 96 18.07 25.46 6.32
C LEU A 96 16.70 25.09 5.72
N GLN A 97 16.14 23.92 6.06
CA GLN A 97 14.78 23.56 5.68
C GLN A 97 13.75 24.52 6.30
N ILE A 98 13.88 24.83 7.60
CA ILE A 98 13.02 25.81 8.30
C ILE A 98 13.11 27.18 7.62
N ALA A 99 14.32 27.69 7.39
CA ALA A 99 14.54 28.99 6.76
C ALA A 99 13.93 29.05 5.36
N GLY A 100 14.15 28.02 4.54
CA GLY A 100 13.60 27.96 3.18
C GLY A 100 12.08 27.87 3.17
N ALA A 101 11.49 27.04 4.03
CA ALA A 101 10.03 26.90 4.14
C ALA A 101 9.35 28.21 4.60
N ALA A 102 9.99 28.95 5.51
CA ALA A 102 9.48 30.21 6.02
C ALA A 102 9.56 31.37 5.02
N THR A 103 10.61 31.41 4.19
CA THR A 103 10.97 32.64 3.46
C THR A 103 10.77 32.56 1.95
N LEU A 104 10.87 31.38 1.34
CA LEU A 104 10.76 31.26 -0.11
C LEU A 104 9.34 31.64 -0.60
N PRO A 105 9.24 32.35 -1.75
CA PRO A 105 8.02 33.04 -2.14
C PRO A 105 6.96 32.12 -2.78
N SER A 106 7.36 31.00 -3.38
CA SER A 106 6.44 30.11 -4.11
C SER A 106 6.45 28.67 -3.58
N PRO A 107 5.32 27.93 -3.70
CA PRO A 107 5.26 26.53 -3.32
C PRO A 107 6.28 25.67 -4.07
N ALA A 108 6.49 25.94 -5.37
CA ALA A 108 7.46 25.25 -6.19
C ALA A 108 8.90 25.47 -5.68
N ALA A 109 9.26 26.70 -5.29
CA ALA A 109 10.56 27.00 -4.74
C ALA A 109 10.79 26.30 -3.39
N VAL A 110 9.80 26.34 -2.49
CA VAL A 110 9.83 25.60 -1.21
C VAL A 110 10.00 24.10 -1.45
N THR A 111 9.23 23.51 -2.37
CA THR A 111 9.30 22.07 -2.69
C THR A 111 10.66 21.71 -3.31
N ALA A 112 11.22 22.55 -4.18
CA ALA A 112 12.54 22.33 -4.76
C ALA A 112 13.65 22.44 -3.70
N TRP A 113 13.49 23.35 -2.73
CA TRP A 113 14.40 23.52 -1.60
C TRP A 113 14.36 22.33 -0.65
N LEU A 114 13.18 21.99 -0.12
CA LEU A 114 13.00 20.89 0.83
C LEU A 114 13.38 19.53 0.23
N GLY A 115 13.20 19.35 -1.08
CA GLY A 115 13.59 18.15 -1.83
C GLY A 115 15.09 17.91 -1.97
N ARG A 116 15.95 18.80 -1.46
CA ARG A 116 17.40 18.66 -1.59
C ARG A 116 17.93 17.57 -0.67
N ARG A 117 18.57 16.57 -1.27
CA ARG A 117 19.23 15.45 -0.56
C ARG A 117 20.29 15.90 0.46
N GLU A 118 20.82 17.12 0.34
CA GLU A 118 21.85 17.62 1.24
C GLU A 118 21.33 18.01 2.62
N PHE A 119 20.02 18.23 2.77
CA PHE A 119 19.41 18.58 4.06
C PHE A 119 19.01 17.37 4.90
N THR A 120 19.00 16.18 4.31
CA THR A 120 18.54 14.98 5.02
C THR A 120 19.71 14.21 5.60
N ALA A 121 19.55 13.83 6.85
CA ALA A 121 20.38 12.85 7.52
C ALA A 121 20.41 11.51 6.79
N ARG A 122 21.56 10.84 6.83
CA ARG A 122 21.63 9.41 6.49
C ARG A 122 21.10 8.55 7.64
N TRP A 123 21.25 9.03 8.88
CA TRP A 123 20.89 8.36 10.12
C TRP A 123 20.28 9.35 11.12
N GLY A 124 19.27 8.94 11.89
CA GLY A 124 18.65 9.75 12.95
C GLY A 124 17.19 10.13 12.71
N ALA A 125 16.49 10.48 13.79
CA ALA A 125 15.09 10.89 13.75
C ALA A 125 14.94 12.27 13.11
N TYR A 126 14.21 12.35 12.00
CA TYR A 126 13.81 13.60 11.37
C TYR A 126 12.50 14.07 11.99
N ASP A 127 12.50 15.24 12.63
CA ASP A 127 11.27 15.86 13.14
C ASP A 127 10.76 16.93 12.16
N PRO A 128 9.65 16.68 11.42
CA PRO A 128 9.07 17.67 10.52
C PRO A 128 8.36 18.83 11.25
N ALA A 129 8.20 18.79 12.58
CA ALA A 129 7.35 19.71 13.33
C ALA A 129 7.70 21.19 13.11
N HIS A 130 8.99 21.55 13.08
CA HIS A 130 9.39 22.94 12.86
C HIS A 130 9.03 23.44 11.45
N VAL A 131 9.22 22.61 10.43
CA VAL A 131 8.89 22.94 9.03
C VAL A 131 7.38 23.04 8.86
N VAL A 132 6.62 22.09 9.42
CA VAL A 132 5.16 22.13 9.44
C VAL A 132 4.66 23.39 10.13
N ARG A 133 5.23 23.75 11.29
CA ARG A 133 4.83 24.94 12.05
C ARG A 133 5.02 26.24 11.26
N VAL A 134 6.14 26.42 10.56
CA VAL A 134 6.36 27.65 9.77
C VAL A 134 5.48 27.68 8.51
N LEU A 135 5.18 26.52 7.90
CA LEU A 135 4.27 26.45 6.76
C LEU A 135 2.82 26.67 7.17
N ALA A 136 2.41 26.25 8.37
CA ALA A 136 1.06 26.48 8.89
C ALA A 136 0.67 27.97 8.97
N ALA A 137 1.65 28.88 9.02
CA ALA A 137 1.42 30.33 8.97
C ALA A 137 1.22 30.90 7.55
N ARG A 138 1.42 30.10 6.50
CA ARG A 138 1.21 30.50 5.10
C ARG A 138 -0.26 30.32 4.70
N PRO A 139 -0.75 30.94 3.61
CA PRO A 139 -2.11 30.71 3.13
C PRO A 139 -2.41 29.22 2.88
N VAL A 140 -3.63 28.76 3.14
CA VAL A 140 -4.02 27.33 3.04
C VAL A 140 -3.71 26.75 1.65
N ALA A 141 -3.99 27.49 0.57
CA ALA A 141 -3.67 27.07 -0.79
C ALA A 141 -2.16 26.88 -1.03
N PHE A 142 -1.33 27.69 -0.39
CA PHE A 142 0.14 27.55 -0.44
C PHE A 142 0.58 26.26 0.26
N GLN A 143 0.03 25.99 1.43
CA GLN A 143 0.34 24.78 2.21
C GLN A 143 -0.04 23.51 1.44
N ALA A 144 -1.26 23.48 0.87
CA ALA A 144 -1.75 22.36 0.08
C ALA A 144 -0.85 22.11 -1.14
N ASP A 145 -0.48 23.14 -1.90
CA ASP A 145 0.38 22.97 -3.09
C ASP A 145 1.78 22.43 -2.73
N VAL A 146 2.40 22.90 -1.63
CA VAL A 146 3.67 22.33 -1.14
C VAL A 146 3.50 20.85 -0.74
N ALA A 147 2.45 20.53 0.02
CA ALA A 147 2.20 19.17 0.50
C ALA A 147 2.00 18.19 -0.68
N THR A 148 1.16 18.56 -1.66
CA THR A 148 0.90 17.76 -2.86
C THR A 148 2.15 17.58 -3.70
N ARG A 149 2.93 18.65 -3.95
CA ARG A 149 4.17 18.57 -4.73
C ARG A 149 5.24 17.71 -4.07
N LEU A 150 5.35 17.75 -2.73
CA LEU A 150 6.26 16.88 -2.00
C LEU A 150 5.79 15.42 -2.05
N ALA A 151 4.49 15.18 -1.89
CA ALA A 151 3.91 13.85 -1.94
C ALA A 151 4.14 13.16 -3.30
N VAL A 152 3.96 13.86 -4.42
CA VAL A 152 4.21 13.33 -5.78
C VAL A 152 5.70 13.05 -6.04
N LYS A 153 6.62 13.66 -5.27
CA LYS A 153 8.08 13.41 -5.41
C LYS A 153 8.55 12.12 -4.74
N ILE A 154 7.74 11.51 -3.88
CA ILE A 154 8.06 10.25 -3.20
C ILE A 154 8.22 9.16 -4.26
N ARG A 155 9.31 8.39 -4.18
CA ARG A 155 9.59 7.31 -5.14
C ARG A 155 9.44 5.92 -4.54
N THR A 156 9.68 5.78 -3.24
CA THR A 156 9.69 4.50 -2.51
C THR A 156 9.08 4.70 -1.12
N ALA A 157 8.77 3.59 -0.43
CA ALA A 157 8.19 3.64 0.91
C ALA A 157 9.14 4.27 1.94
N ASP A 158 10.44 4.10 1.77
CA ASP A 158 11.52 4.64 2.60
C ASP A 158 12.03 6.01 2.13
N ASP A 159 11.31 6.67 1.21
CA ASP A 159 11.73 7.97 0.69
C ASP A 159 11.84 8.99 1.83
N ARG A 160 12.97 9.69 1.86
CA ARG A 160 13.31 10.72 2.84
C ARG A 160 12.30 11.87 2.91
N LEU A 161 11.55 12.12 1.83
CA LEU A 161 10.51 13.15 1.80
C LEU A 161 9.20 12.69 2.42
N ALA A 162 8.99 11.38 2.59
CA ALA A 162 7.72 10.85 3.04
C ALA A 162 7.30 11.35 4.43
N PRO A 163 8.16 11.36 5.47
CA PRO A 163 7.76 11.87 6.78
C PRO A 163 7.27 13.32 6.73
N LEU A 164 7.96 14.17 5.96
CA LEU A 164 7.58 15.58 5.80
C LEU A 164 6.28 15.75 5.00
N ALA A 165 6.16 15.05 3.87
CA ALA A 165 4.97 15.12 3.02
C ALA A 165 3.72 14.65 3.78
N LEU A 166 3.80 13.52 4.49
CA LEU A 166 2.71 13.00 5.30
C LEU A 166 2.34 13.95 6.45
N ALA A 167 3.33 14.51 7.14
CA ALA A 167 3.08 15.48 8.21
C ALA A 167 2.39 16.75 7.69
N LEU A 168 2.80 17.25 6.52
CA LEU A 168 2.16 18.41 5.89
C LEU A 168 0.74 18.11 5.44
N LEU A 169 0.49 16.98 4.77
CA LEU A 169 -0.85 16.57 4.37
C LEU A 169 -1.79 16.44 5.58
N ARG A 170 -1.29 15.87 6.70
CA ARG A 170 -2.05 15.80 7.96
C ARG A 170 -2.35 17.18 8.54
N ALA A 171 -1.37 18.08 8.54
CA ALA A 171 -1.51 19.41 9.14
C ALA A 171 -2.42 20.35 8.34
N CYS A 172 -2.32 20.34 7.01
CA CYS A 172 -3.13 21.22 6.16
C CYS A 172 -4.48 20.61 5.74
N GLY A 173 -4.67 19.30 5.95
CA GLY A 173 -5.89 18.59 5.59
C GLY A 173 -6.14 18.49 4.07
N ALA A 174 -5.11 18.74 3.26
CA ALA A 174 -5.23 18.62 1.80
C ALA A 174 -5.50 17.15 1.40
N PRO A 175 -6.32 16.91 0.36
CA PRO A 175 -6.52 15.56 -0.15
C PRO A 175 -5.18 15.01 -0.67
N PRO A 176 -4.79 13.78 -0.26
CA PRO A 176 -3.57 13.16 -0.76
C PRO A 176 -3.68 12.93 -2.28
N PRO A 177 -2.65 13.24 -3.08
CA PRO A 177 -2.67 13.00 -4.52
C PRO A 177 -2.75 11.50 -4.84
N GLU A 178 -3.33 11.17 -5.99
CA GLU A 178 -3.33 9.82 -6.58
C GLU A 178 -1.91 9.43 -7.00
N HIS A 179 -1.13 8.95 -6.03
CA HIS A 179 0.24 8.51 -6.19
C HIS A 179 0.50 7.27 -5.34
N ASP A 180 0.89 6.15 -5.95
CA ASP A 180 1.05 4.86 -5.25
C ASP A 180 2.23 4.82 -4.28
N PRO A 181 3.41 5.39 -4.61
CA PRO A 181 4.52 5.49 -3.66
C PRO A 181 4.16 6.23 -2.37
N LEU A 182 3.22 7.18 -2.42
CA LEU A 182 2.71 7.85 -1.22
C LEU A 182 1.94 6.87 -0.32
N VAL A 183 1.14 5.97 -0.90
CA VAL A 183 0.41 4.92 -0.15
C VAL A 183 1.39 3.98 0.51
N ALA A 184 2.39 3.48 -0.22
CA ALA A 184 3.43 2.63 0.34
C ALA A 184 4.18 3.31 1.49
N ALA A 185 4.57 4.58 1.33
CA ALA A 185 5.27 5.32 2.38
C ALA A 185 4.39 5.61 3.61
N TRP A 186 3.08 5.85 3.40
CA TRP A 186 2.12 5.98 4.50
C TRP A 186 1.95 4.66 5.27
N LEU A 187 1.89 3.52 4.56
CA LEU A 187 1.82 2.19 5.18
C LEU A 187 3.08 1.88 5.99
N ALA A 188 4.27 2.17 5.43
CA ALA A 188 5.55 1.99 6.11
C ALA A 188 5.71 2.88 7.35
N ALA A 189 5.13 4.08 7.35
CA ALA A 189 5.11 4.96 8.52
C ALA A 189 4.24 4.42 9.67
N GLY A 190 3.38 3.44 9.39
CA GLY A 190 2.47 2.84 10.36
C GLY A 190 1.21 3.67 10.65
N PRO A 191 0.20 3.05 11.27
CA PRO A 191 -1.06 3.71 11.55
C PRO A 191 -0.93 4.74 12.68
N VAL A 192 -1.50 5.93 12.46
CA VAL A 192 -1.64 6.98 13.48
C VAL A 192 -3.12 7.06 13.90
N SER A 193 -3.40 7.41 15.16
CA SER A 193 -4.79 7.55 15.64
C SER A 193 -4.95 8.79 16.51
N PRO A 194 -5.82 9.75 16.14
CA PRO A 194 -6.56 9.82 14.87
C PRO A 194 -5.64 10.21 13.69
N ASP A 195 -5.79 9.56 12.52
CA ASP A 195 -5.12 9.98 11.28
C ASP A 195 -6.13 10.61 10.30
N PRO A 196 -6.02 11.90 9.96
CA PRO A 196 -6.90 12.53 8.97
C PRO A 196 -6.73 11.93 7.56
N LEU A 197 -5.60 11.28 7.27
CA LEU A 197 -5.37 10.62 5.99
C LEU A 197 -6.07 9.26 5.88
N LEU A 198 -6.55 8.69 7.00
CA LEU A 198 -7.14 7.35 6.99
C LEU A 198 -8.32 7.24 6.03
N GLY A 199 -9.22 8.23 6.03
CA GLY A 199 -10.38 8.26 5.13
C GLY A 199 -10.01 8.15 3.64
N PRO A 200 -9.22 9.10 3.09
CA PRO A 200 -8.85 9.07 1.67
C PRO A 200 -7.84 7.98 1.30
N MET A 201 -6.98 7.53 2.22
CA MET A 201 -5.92 6.56 1.91
C MET A 201 -6.38 5.10 2.02
N LEU A 202 -7.35 4.79 2.87
CA LEU A 202 -7.74 3.40 3.17
C LEU A 202 -8.27 2.63 1.94
N PRO A 203 -9.18 3.18 1.10
CA PRO A 203 -9.60 2.48 -0.12
C PRO A 203 -8.42 2.20 -1.07
N ARG A 204 -7.42 3.09 -1.08
CA ARG A 204 -6.25 3.00 -1.97
C ARG A 204 -5.30 1.88 -1.60
N ILE A 205 -5.35 1.36 -0.38
CA ILE A 205 -4.54 0.20 0.05
C ILE A 205 -4.79 -1.01 -0.87
N PHE A 206 -6.02 -1.15 -1.37
CA PHE A 206 -6.44 -2.28 -2.20
C PHE A 206 -6.12 -2.11 -3.69
N GLU A 207 -5.67 -0.92 -4.10
CA GLU A 207 -5.44 -0.57 -5.50
C GLU A 207 -3.97 -0.25 -5.77
N ALA A 208 -3.29 0.38 -4.81
CA ALA A 208 -1.93 0.89 -4.97
C ALA A 208 -0.89 -0.22 -5.14
N GLU A 209 -0.01 -0.03 -6.12
CA GLU A 209 1.17 -0.88 -6.28
C GLU A 209 2.12 -0.73 -5.09
N GLY A 210 2.67 -1.86 -4.62
CA GLY A 210 3.56 -1.90 -3.46
C GLY A 210 2.86 -1.94 -2.09
N ALA A 211 1.56 -1.67 -1.98
CA ALA A 211 0.84 -1.74 -0.70
C ALA A 211 0.93 -3.14 -0.04
N GLY A 212 0.80 -4.19 -0.85
CA GLY A 212 0.96 -5.57 -0.39
C GLY A 212 2.37 -5.88 0.14
N ARG A 213 3.41 -5.28 -0.45
CA ARG A 213 4.80 -5.47 -0.04
C ARG A 213 5.05 -4.87 1.34
N GLU A 214 4.52 -3.68 1.60
CA GLU A 214 4.66 -3.02 2.91
C GLU A 214 3.87 -3.74 4.02
N LEU A 215 2.80 -4.44 3.67
CA LEU A 215 1.91 -5.11 4.62
C LEU A 215 2.16 -6.62 4.78
N ARG A 216 3.06 -7.22 3.99
CA ARG A 216 3.26 -8.69 3.95
C ARG A 216 3.64 -9.32 5.29
N ASP A 217 4.25 -8.53 6.16
CA ASP A 217 4.76 -8.96 7.48
C ASP A 217 3.73 -8.77 8.61
N GLU A 218 2.57 -8.16 8.34
CA GLU A 218 1.46 -8.01 9.28
C GLU A 218 0.81 -9.35 9.63
N ARG A 219 0.59 -9.65 10.91
CA ARG A 219 0.11 -10.94 11.42
C ARG A 219 -1.05 -10.75 12.38
N CYS A 220 -1.94 -11.75 12.48
CA CYS A 220 -3.02 -11.78 13.47
C CYS A 220 -2.56 -12.38 14.82
N GLU A 221 -1.55 -13.26 14.81
CA GLU A 221 -1.05 -14.00 15.97
C GLU A 221 0.41 -13.66 16.29
N PRO A 222 0.82 -13.67 17.57
CA PRO A 222 0.01 -13.93 18.78
C PRO A 222 -0.95 -12.79 19.16
N ALA A 223 -0.74 -11.61 18.58
CA ALA A 223 -1.65 -10.48 18.62
C ALA A 223 -1.58 -9.76 17.26
N PRO A 224 -2.66 -9.07 16.85
CA PRO A 224 -2.69 -8.40 15.58
C PRO A 224 -1.66 -7.26 15.53
N THR A 225 -0.86 -7.23 14.48
CA THR A 225 0.08 -6.15 14.17
C THR A 225 -0.66 -4.85 13.84
N PRO A 226 0.01 -3.68 13.85
CA PRO A 226 -0.66 -2.38 13.90
C PRO A 226 -1.75 -2.15 12.84
N TRP A 227 -1.52 -2.54 11.58
CA TRP A 227 -2.51 -2.35 10.53
C TRP A 227 -3.68 -3.31 10.67
N LEU A 228 -3.43 -4.60 10.92
CA LEU A 228 -4.51 -5.55 11.18
C LEU A 228 -5.32 -5.19 12.43
N ALA A 229 -4.67 -4.72 13.50
CA ALA A 229 -5.33 -4.22 14.70
C ALA A 229 -6.17 -2.96 14.43
N LEU A 230 -5.75 -2.09 13.50
CA LEU A 230 -6.58 -0.97 13.05
C LEU A 230 -7.83 -1.49 12.33
N PHE A 231 -7.70 -2.39 11.36
CA PHE A 231 -8.84 -2.97 10.65
C PHE A 231 -9.79 -3.71 11.59
N GLN A 232 -9.27 -4.47 12.56
CA GLN A 232 -10.08 -5.12 13.58
C GLN A 232 -10.90 -4.12 14.40
N ARG A 233 -10.30 -3.00 14.83
CA ARG A 233 -11.03 -1.93 15.52
C ARG A 233 -12.07 -1.25 14.64
N LEU A 234 -11.77 -1.03 13.35
CA LEU A 234 -12.73 -0.46 12.40
C LEU A 234 -13.93 -1.38 12.16
N LEU A 235 -13.70 -2.70 12.09
CA LEU A 235 -14.75 -3.71 12.00
C LEU A 235 -15.59 -3.78 13.28
N ALA A 236 -14.94 -3.82 14.45
CA ALA A 236 -15.60 -3.89 15.75
C ALA A 236 -16.39 -2.62 16.10
N ALA A 237 -15.93 -1.45 15.65
CA ALA A 237 -16.63 -0.18 15.83
C ALA A 237 -17.97 -0.11 15.08
N GLY A 238 -18.30 -1.11 14.25
CA GLY A 238 -19.60 -1.27 13.62
C GLY A 238 -19.90 -0.15 12.62
N VAL A 239 -19.75 -0.45 11.33
CA VAL A 239 -20.32 0.43 10.30
C VAL A 239 -21.85 0.37 10.37
N ALA A 240 -22.41 1.27 11.18
CA ALA A 240 -23.76 1.82 11.09
C ALA A 240 -23.84 3.14 11.88
N VAL A 241 -23.93 4.28 11.17
CA VAL A 241 -24.98 5.27 11.49
C VAL A 241 -25.77 5.37 10.20
N GLY A 242 -26.80 4.55 10.14
CA GLY A 242 -27.71 4.43 9.01
C GLY A 242 -29.08 4.03 9.51
N GLY A 243 -29.59 4.83 10.46
CA GLY A 243 -30.94 4.73 11.02
C GLY A 243 -31.40 6.13 11.44
N GLY A 244 -31.42 7.06 10.50
CA GLY A 244 -31.89 8.44 10.68
C GLY A 244 -31.36 9.39 9.59
N PRO A 245 -32.18 10.27 9.00
CA PRO A 245 -31.74 11.14 7.92
C PRO A 245 -30.95 12.31 8.50
N ALA A 246 -29.62 12.23 8.44
CA ALA A 246 -28.77 13.40 8.48
C ALA A 246 -27.95 13.41 7.20
N VAL A 247 -28.44 14.16 6.20
CA VAL A 247 -27.65 14.53 5.04
C VAL A 247 -26.45 15.34 5.56
N PRO A 248 -25.20 14.85 5.48
CA PRO A 248 -24.06 15.69 5.85
C PRO A 248 -23.97 16.86 4.87
N PRO A 249 -23.50 18.04 5.30
CA PRO A 249 -23.29 19.16 4.39
C PRO A 249 -22.35 18.74 3.25
N ALA A 250 -22.69 19.14 2.03
CA ALA A 250 -21.88 18.89 0.85
C ALA A 250 -20.44 19.40 1.08
N GLY A 251 -19.46 18.51 1.00
CA GLY A 251 -18.03 18.85 1.13
C GLY A 251 -17.34 18.40 2.43
N ALA A 252 -18.03 17.79 3.40
CA ALA A 252 -17.34 17.17 4.54
C ALA A 252 -16.73 15.80 4.14
N PRO A 253 -15.44 15.53 4.40
CA PRO A 253 -14.85 14.22 4.12
C PRO A 253 -15.60 13.15 4.92
N ARG A 254 -16.07 12.10 4.24
CA ARG A 254 -16.63 10.91 4.90
C ARG A 254 -15.56 10.40 5.87
N ARG A 255 -15.79 10.60 7.18
CA ARG A 255 -14.87 10.14 8.21
C ARG A 255 -14.79 8.61 8.15
N GLY A 256 -13.72 8.07 7.56
CA GLY A 256 -13.12 6.74 7.78
C GLY A 256 -14.06 5.54 7.93
N ARG A 257 -15.26 5.55 7.35
CA ARG A 257 -16.22 4.45 7.44
C ARG A 257 -16.10 3.64 6.16
N VAL A 258 -15.59 2.42 6.28
CA VAL A 258 -15.70 1.40 5.24
C VAL A 258 -16.50 0.25 5.83
N SER A 259 -17.66 0.00 5.26
CA SER A 259 -18.52 -1.09 5.66
C SER A 259 -17.80 -2.43 5.49
N ARG A 260 -18.23 -3.41 6.29
CA ARG A 260 -17.76 -4.79 6.16
C ARG A 260 -17.89 -5.30 4.72
N GLY A 261 -19.03 -5.01 4.06
CA GLY A 261 -19.26 -5.36 2.66
C GLY A 261 -18.29 -4.67 1.70
N GLU A 262 -18.03 -3.37 1.87
CA GLU A 262 -17.05 -2.64 1.05
C GLU A 262 -15.63 -3.21 1.25
N LEU A 263 -15.23 -3.55 2.48
CA LEU A 263 -13.93 -4.19 2.72
C LEU A 263 -13.80 -5.54 2.00
N LEU A 264 -14.85 -6.35 2.00
CA LEU A 264 -14.87 -7.60 1.25
C LEU A 264 -14.76 -7.37 -0.26
N ASP A 265 -15.50 -6.41 -0.79
CA ASP A 265 -15.45 -6.05 -2.21
C ASP A 265 -14.04 -5.57 -2.59
N HIS A 266 -13.41 -4.77 -1.73
CA HIS A 266 -12.05 -4.30 -1.93
C HIS A 266 -11.02 -5.44 -1.88
N CYS A 267 -11.14 -6.40 -0.96
CA CYS A 267 -10.32 -7.61 -0.95
C CYS A 267 -10.45 -8.40 -2.26
N LEU A 268 -11.69 -8.63 -2.73
CA LEU A 268 -11.94 -9.35 -3.97
C LEU A 268 -11.37 -8.64 -5.20
N ARG A 269 -11.57 -7.32 -5.31
CA ARG A 269 -10.95 -6.53 -6.39
C ARG A 269 -9.42 -6.64 -6.35
N ARG A 270 -8.81 -6.61 -5.17
CA ARG A 270 -7.36 -6.78 -5.01
C ARG A 270 -6.90 -8.17 -5.47
N PHE A 271 -7.65 -9.22 -5.15
CA PHE A 271 -7.36 -10.59 -5.58
C PHE A 271 -7.53 -10.77 -7.10
N LEU A 272 -8.60 -10.23 -7.69
CA LEU A 272 -8.87 -10.29 -9.13
C LEU A 272 -7.84 -9.51 -9.95
N ARG A 273 -7.27 -8.43 -9.40
CA ARG A 273 -6.13 -7.72 -10.00
C ARG A 273 -4.85 -8.58 -10.05
N GLY A 274 -4.76 -9.62 -9.21
CA GLY A 274 -3.61 -10.51 -9.14
C GLY A 274 -2.38 -9.89 -8.48
N GLY A 275 -1.25 -10.59 -8.57
CA GLY A 275 0.02 -10.21 -7.98
C GLY A 275 0.74 -11.40 -7.35
N GLU A 276 1.91 -11.14 -6.80
CA GLU A 276 2.72 -12.17 -6.15
C GLU A 276 2.10 -12.63 -4.84
N ALA A 277 2.19 -13.93 -4.55
CA ALA A 277 1.61 -14.53 -3.35
C ALA A 277 2.03 -13.83 -2.02
N PRO A 278 3.30 -13.40 -1.84
CA PRO A 278 3.70 -12.65 -0.64
C PRO A 278 2.97 -11.31 -0.48
N ASP A 279 2.69 -10.62 -1.58
CA ASP A 279 2.05 -9.29 -1.58
C ASP A 279 0.53 -9.38 -1.36
N LEU A 280 -0.08 -10.53 -1.66
CA LEU A 280 -1.50 -10.79 -1.38
C LEU A 280 -1.76 -11.29 0.05
N ARG A 281 -0.72 -11.66 0.79
CA ARG A 281 -0.82 -12.30 2.10
C ARG A 281 -1.58 -11.46 3.14
N PHE A 282 -1.34 -10.16 3.16
CA PHE A 282 -2.08 -9.25 4.04
C PHE A 282 -3.58 -9.29 3.77
N PHE A 283 -3.97 -9.24 2.49
CA PHE A 283 -5.38 -9.21 2.08
C PHE A 283 -6.08 -10.54 2.34
N VAL A 284 -5.36 -11.67 2.21
CA VAL A 284 -5.85 -12.99 2.65
C VAL A 284 -6.14 -12.99 4.14
N ARG A 285 -5.19 -12.52 4.97
CA ARG A 285 -5.38 -12.42 6.43
C ARG A 285 -6.51 -11.47 6.82
N LEU A 286 -6.65 -10.35 6.10
CA LEU A 286 -7.74 -9.41 6.31
C LEU A 286 -9.09 -10.05 5.95
N HIS A 287 -9.17 -10.78 4.85
CA HIS A 287 -10.37 -11.52 4.46
C HIS A 287 -10.74 -12.60 5.50
N ASP A 288 -9.77 -13.40 5.95
CA ASP A 288 -9.98 -14.40 7.01
C ASP A 288 -10.43 -13.75 8.33
N MET A 289 -9.86 -12.59 8.69
CA MET A 289 -10.27 -11.82 9.88
C MET A 289 -11.68 -11.26 9.74
N ILE A 290 -12.13 -10.92 8.54
CA ILE A 290 -13.53 -10.56 8.31
C ILE A 290 -14.42 -11.79 8.54
N ASP A 291 -13.98 -13.00 8.16
CA ASP A 291 -14.77 -14.25 8.19
C ASP A 291 -16.14 -14.05 7.55
N PRO A 292 -16.22 -13.95 6.20
CA PRO A 292 -17.48 -13.72 5.51
C PRO A 292 -18.51 -14.79 5.87
N SER A 293 -19.76 -14.39 6.10
CA SER A 293 -20.84 -15.35 6.28
C SER A 293 -21.14 -16.09 4.96
N PRO A 294 -21.78 -17.27 5.03
CA PRO A 294 -22.26 -17.98 3.83
C PRO A 294 -23.06 -17.09 2.87
N GLU A 295 -23.91 -16.20 3.41
CA GLU A 295 -24.74 -15.27 2.64
C GLU A 295 -23.89 -14.17 1.98
N GLU A 296 -22.92 -13.61 2.71
CA GLU A 296 -21.97 -12.61 2.17
C GLU A 296 -21.12 -13.20 1.05
N SER A 297 -20.72 -14.47 1.19
CA SER A 297 -19.99 -15.21 0.18
C SER A 297 -20.85 -15.59 -1.02
N ALA A 298 -22.09 -16.01 -0.80
CA ALA A 298 -23.03 -16.32 -1.88
C ALA A 298 -23.32 -15.10 -2.76
N ALA A 299 -23.46 -13.91 -2.17
CA ALA A 299 -23.62 -12.65 -2.90
C ALA A 299 -22.41 -12.30 -3.80
N ARG A 300 -21.24 -12.88 -3.53
CA ARG A 300 -19.97 -12.68 -4.24
C ARG A 300 -19.46 -13.94 -4.94
N ARG A 301 -20.31 -14.96 -5.08
CA ARG A 301 -19.94 -16.29 -5.60
C ARG A 301 -19.17 -16.21 -6.91
N ARG A 302 -19.68 -15.41 -7.86
CA ARG A 302 -19.06 -15.23 -9.19
C ARG A 302 -17.63 -14.70 -9.11
N ASP A 303 -17.34 -13.80 -8.18
CA ASP A 303 -15.99 -13.26 -8.01
C ASP A 303 -15.04 -14.32 -7.41
N TYR A 304 -15.51 -15.16 -6.49
CA TYR A 304 -14.71 -16.27 -5.98
C TYR A 304 -14.44 -17.33 -7.06
N LEU A 305 -15.45 -17.69 -7.88
CA LEU A 305 -15.27 -18.63 -8.99
C LEU A 305 -14.19 -18.13 -9.97
N ARG A 306 -14.20 -16.84 -10.31
CA ARG A 306 -13.19 -16.21 -11.17
C ARG A 306 -11.76 -16.23 -10.62
N LEU A 307 -11.58 -16.42 -9.31
CA LEU A 307 -10.26 -16.54 -8.70
C LEU A 307 -9.66 -17.95 -8.86
N LEU A 308 -10.49 -18.98 -9.06
CA LEU A 308 -10.04 -20.37 -9.09
C LEU A 308 -9.02 -20.68 -10.20
N PRO A 309 -9.14 -20.19 -11.44
CA PRO A 309 -8.22 -20.60 -12.52
C PRO A 309 -6.81 -20.03 -12.37
N ALA A 310 -6.68 -18.75 -11.98
CA ALA A 310 -5.45 -17.99 -12.17
C ALA A 310 -4.91 -17.30 -10.92
N ALA A 311 -5.69 -17.16 -9.83
CA ALA A 311 -5.18 -16.51 -8.62
C ALA A 311 -4.06 -17.35 -7.98
N PRO A 312 -3.11 -16.76 -7.22
CA PRO A 312 -2.11 -17.54 -6.50
C PRO A 312 -2.72 -18.61 -5.57
N GLY A 313 -2.03 -19.74 -5.38
CA GLY A 313 -2.61 -20.92 -4.73
C GLY A 313 -3.25 -20.67 -3.36
N THR A 314 -2.72 -19.76 -2.54
CA THR A 314 -3.34 -19.37 -1.25
C THR A 314 -4.67 -18.66 -1.42
N VAL A 315 -4.79 -17.79 -2.43
CA VAL A 315 -6.02 -17.07 -2.78
C VAL A 315 -7.03 -18.01 -3.42
N ALA A 316 -6.58 -18.92 -4.30
CA ALA A 316 -7.44 -19.94 -4.90
C ALA A 316 -8.00 -20.91 -3.84
N ALA A 317 -7.19 -21.32 -2.87
CA ALA A 317 -7.65 -22.15 -1.75
C ALA A 317 -8.69 -21.42 -0.88
N LEU A 318 -8.46 -20.13 -0.58
CA LEU A 318 -9.44 -19.29 0.12
C LEU A 318 -10.74 -19.16 -0.68
N ALA A 319 -10.65 -18.87 -1.98
CA ALA A 319 -11.82 -18.74 -2.84
C ALA A 319 -12.61 -20.05 -2.91
N LEU A 320 -11.94 -21.19 -3.02
CA LEU A 320 -12.58 -22.51 -2.99
C LEU A 320 -13.29 -22.78 -1.67
N ALA A 321 -12.68 -22.40 -0.53
CA ALA A 321 -13.32 -22.53 0.78
C ALA A 321 -14.60 -21.68 0.86
N GLN A 322 -14.61 -20.48 0.27
CA GLN A 322 -15.79 -19.62 0.24
C GLN A 322 -16.87 -20.13 -0.71
N VAL A 323 -16.50 -20.59 -1.92
CA VAL A 323 -17.44 -21.22 -2.87
C VAL A 323 -18.17 -22.34 -2.15
N ARG A 324 -17.44 -23.24 -1.46
CA ARG A 324 -17.97 -24.37 -0.68
C ARG A 324 -18.99 -24.00 0.40
N ARG A 325 -18.91 -22.78 0.94
CA ARG A 325 -19.84 -22.28 1.98
C ARG A 325 -21.12 -21.69 1.38
N CYS A 326 -21.18 -21.40 0.07
CA CYS A 326 -22.28 -20.65 -0.56
C CYS A 326 -23.59 -21.43 -0.75
N GLY A 327 -23.65 -22.72 -0.37
CA GLY A 327 -24.82 -23.57 -0.60
C GLY A 327 -24.83 -24.27 -1.96
N PRO A 328 -25.99 -24.72 -2.48
CA PRO A 328 -26.04 -25.47 -3.73
C PRO A 328 -25.57 -24.63 -4.93
N TYR A 329 -24.93 -25.32 -5.88
CA TYR A 329 -24.46 -24.77 -7.15
C TYR A 329 -25.43 -25.18 -8.25
N ASP A 330 -25.48 -24.39 -9.31
CA ASP A 330 -25.92 -24.96 -10.58
C ASP A 330 -24.81 -25.81 -11.20
N ASP A 331 -25.21 -26.72 -12.07
CA ASP A 331 -24.33 -27.71 -12.68
C ASP A 331 -23.19 -27.06 -13.49
N GLY A 332 -23.46 -25.90 -14.09
CA GLY A 332 -22.49 -25.14 -14.88
C GLY A 332 -21.40 -24.50 -14.02
N GLU A 333 -21.79 -23.87 -12.91
CA GLU A 333 -20.86 -23.30 -11.92
C GLU A 333 -19.96 -24.38 -11.31
N ALA A 334 -20.51 -25.56 -11.02
CA ALA A 334 -19.74 -26.69 -10.51
C ALA A 334 -18.74 -27.21 -11.55
N ALA A 335 -19.17 -27.39 -12.81
CA ALA A 335 -18.30 -27.83 -13.89
C ALA A 335 -17.15 -26.84 -14.16
N GLU A 336 -17.44 -25.54 -14.23
CA GLU A 336 -16.44 -24.48 -14.42
C GLU A 336 -15.41 -24.47 -13.27
N ALA A 337 -15.88 -24.57 -12.02
CA ALA A 337 -15.00 -24.62 -10.86
C ALA A 337 -14.10 -25.87 -10.85
N ILE A 338 -14.67 -27.03 -11.20
CA ILE A 338 -13.93 -28.30 -11.27
C ILE A 338 -12.87 -28.24 -12.37
N GLU A 339 -13.23 -27.76 -13.56
CA GLU A 339 -12.29 -27.57 -14.67
C GLU A 339 -11.14 -26.65 -14.25
N ALA A 340 -11.47 -25.48 -13.68
CA ALA A 340 -10.49 -24.53 -13.17
C ALA A 340 -9.51 -25.17 -12.18
N LEU A 341 -9.99 -25.97 -11.23
CA LEU A 341 -9.16 -26.64 -10.23
C LEU A 341 -8.27 -27.74 -10.83
N THR A 342 -8.80 -28.53 -11.77
CA THR A 342 -8.05 -29.63 -12.40
C THR A 342 -6.93 -29.17 -13.34
N PHE A 343 -7.07 -27.97 -13.92
CA PHE A 343 -6.05 -27.33 -14.75
C PHE A 343 -4.84 -26.82 -13.96
N ARG A 344 -5.03 -26.52 -12.66
CA ARG A 344 -3.98 -25.94 -11.82
C ARG A 344 -2.79 -26.88 -11.63
N ALA A 345 -1.60 -26.29 -11.52
CA ALA A 345 -0.37 -27.03 -11.24
C ALA A 345 -0.27 -27.52 -9.79
N GLU A 346 -0.98 -26.89 -8.85
CA GLU A 346 -0.96 -27.26 -7.43
C GLU A 346 -1.72 -28.57 -7.18
N THR A 347 -0.99 -29.61 -6.80
CA THR A 347 -1.51 -30.97 -6.63
C THR A 347 -2.67 -31.07 -5.63
N GLU A 348 -2.66 -30.29 -4.55
CA GLU A 348 -3.75 -30.30 -3.56
C GLU A 348 -5.06 -29.70 -4.11
N LEU A 349 -4.96 -28.64 -4.92
CA LEU A 349 -6.14 -28.03 -5.57
C LEU A 349 -6.67 -28.95 -6.67
N ALA A 350 -5.79 -29.49 -7.52
CA ALA A 350 -6.18 -30.46 -8.55
C ALA A 350 -6.83 -31.71 -7.95
N ARG A 351 -6.27 -32.27 -6.87
CA ARG A 351 -6.87 -33.39 -6.14
C ARG A 351 -8.23 -33.03 -5.57
N THR A 352 -8.39 -31.80 -5.10
CA THR A 352 -9.66 -31.31 -4.57
C THR A 352 -10.73 -31.18 -5.65
N GLY A 353 -10.36 -30.70 -6.84
CA GLY A 353 -11.23 -30.70 -8.03
C GLY A 353 -11.65 -32.11 -8.44
N LEU A 354 -10.70 -33.06 -8.51
CA LEU A 354 -11.02 -34.46 -8.83
C LEU A 354 -11.92 -35.16 -7.82
N ARG A 355 -11.81 -34.81 -6.52
CA ARG A 355 -12.74 -35.31 -5.49
C ARG A 355 -14.15 -34.77 -5.71
N TRP A 356 -14.25 -33.46 -5.94
CA TRP A 356 -15.53 -32.82 -6.23
C TRP A 356 -16.18 -33.43 -7.48
N LEU A 357 -15.41 -33.63 -8.55
CA LEU A 357 -15.86 -34.32 -9.77
C LEU A 357 -16.40 -35.73 -9.49
N GLU A 358 -15.67 -36.55 -8.72
CA GLU A 358 -16.15 -37.91 -8.39
C GLU A 358 -17.45 -37.88 -7.57
N ASP A 359 -17.59 -36.90 -6.69
CA ASP A 359 -18.80 -36.73 -5.89
C ASP A 359 -19.97 -36.27 -6.78
N GLU A 360 -19.82 -35.29 -7.66
CA GLU A 360 -20.90 -34.88 -8.60
C GLU A 360 -21.37 -36.03 -9.48
N VAL A 361 -20.44 -36.77 -10.10
CA VAL A 361 -20.78 -37.95 -10.93
C VAL A 361 -21.48 -39.04 -10.12
N ARG A 362 -21.18 -39.17 -8.83
CA ARG A 362 -21.83 -40.17 -7.96
C ARG A 362 -23.26 -39.77 -7.59
N HIS A 363 -23.50 -38.49 -7.33
CA HIS A 363 -24.84 -38.00 -6.95
C HIS A 363 -25.74 -37.82 -8.18
N THR A 364 -25.17 -37.33 -9.29
CA THR A 364 -25.87 -37.06 -10.54
C THR A 364 -25.08 -37.61 -11.74
N PRO A 365 -25.21 -38.92 -12.05
CA PRO A 365 -24.46 -39.54 -13.15
C PRO A 365 -24.65 -38.89 -14.52
N GLY A 366 -25.79 -38.19 -14.73
CA GLY A 366 -26.09 -37.48 -15.97
C GLY A 366 -25.18 -36.29 -16.27
N GLN A 367 -24.46 -35.74 -15.28
CA GLN A 367 -23.51 -34.63 -15.46
C GLN A 367 -22.11 -35.07 -15.92
N ALA A 368 -21.84 -36.38 -15.96
CA ALA A 368 -20.53 -36.88 -16.34
C ALA A 368 -20.03 -36.38 -17.71
N PRO A 369 -20.88 -36.20 -18.75
CA PRO A 369 -20.42 -35.63 -20.02
C PRO A 369 -19.86 -34.20 -19.88
N ASP A 370 -20.51 -33.36 -19.08
CA ASP A 370 -20.11 -31.96 -18.88
C ASP A 370 -18.81 -31.84 -18.06
N LEU A 371 -18.51 -32.85 -17.22
CA LEU A 371 -17.29 -32.93 -16.42
C LEU A 371 -16.12 -33.64 -17.15
N ALA A 372 -16.36 -34.23 -18.32
CA ALA A 372 -15.33 -34.93 -19.08
C ALA A 372 -14.14 -34.03 -19.49
N PRO A 373 -14.33 -32.76 -19.90
CA PRO A 373 -13.22 -31.85 -20.20
C PRO A 373 -12.28 -31.61 -19.00
N ALA A 374 -12.83 -31.49 -17.79
CA ALA A 374 -12.02 -31.34 -16.58
C ALA A 374 -11.20 -32.60 -16.28
N LEU A 375 -11.80 -33.78 -16.47
CA LEU A 375 -11.09 -35.05 -16.30
C LEU A 375 -9.99 -35.25 -17.36
N ALA A 376 -10.26 -34.88 -18.61
CA ALA A 376 -9.29 -34.86 -19.70
C ALA A 376 -8.12 -33.91 -19.41
N THR A 377 -8.40 -32.72 -18.88
CA THR A 377 -7.38 -31.75 -18.46
C THR A 377 -6.44 -32.36 -17.41
N ALA A 378 -6.98 -33.08 -16.42
CA ALA A 378 -6.19 -33.73 -15.38
C ALA A 378 -5.26 -34.86 -15.90
N PHE A 379 -5.53 -35.43 -17.08
CA PHE A 379 -4.63 -36.41 -17.70
C PHE A 379 -3.29 -35.78 -18.10
N GLY A 380 -3.27 -34.49 -18.43
CA GLY A 380 -2.05 -33.74 -18.75
C GLY A 380 -1.31 -33.15 -17.56
N HIS A 381 -1.77 -33.39 -16.33
CA HIS A 381 -1.14 -32.80 -15.15
C HIS A 381 0.29 -33.31 -14.98
N ALA A 382 1.24 -32.43 -14.61
CA ALA A 382 2.65 -32.76 -14.40
C ALA A 382 2.93 -33.78 -13.26
N SER A 383 1.90 -34.21 -12.52
CA SER A 383 2.03 -35.08 -11.34
C SER A 383 1.43 -36.44 -11.65
N TYR A 384 2.26 -37.47 -11.61
CA TYR A 384 1.83 -38.85 -11.82
C TYR A 384 0.70 -39.27 -10.86
N ALA A 385 0.69 -38.76 -9.63
CA ALA A 385 -0.36 -39.05 -8.66
C ALA A 385 -1.73 -38.48 -9.08
N ILE A 386 -1.75 -37.29 -9.70
CA ILE A 386 -2.97 -36.68 -10.22
C ILE A 386 -3.44 -37.40 -11.47
N GLN A 387 -2.53 -37.70 -12.40
CA GLN A 387 -2.82 -38.50 -13.60
C GLN A 387 -3.40 -39.88 -13.25
N GLY A 388 -2.78 -40.58 -12.31
CA GLY A 388 -3.25 -41.89 -11.83
C GLY A 388 -4.62 -41.83 -11.19
N ARG A 389 -4.90 -40.77 -10.41
CA ARG A 389 -6.22 -40.55 -9.81
C ARG A 389 -7.28 -40.25 -10.86
N ALA A 390 -6.99 -39.39 -11.83
CA ALA A 390 -7.89 -39.08 -12.93
C ALA A 390 -8.22 -40.35 -13.75
N ALA A 391 -7.20 -41.13 -14.11
CA ALA A 391 -7.38 -42.41 -14.82
C ALA A 391 -8.25 -43.39 -14.02
N GLN A 392 -8.08 -43.47 -12.69
CA GLN A 392 -8.89 -44.32 -11.83
C GLN A 392 -10.38 -43.89 -11.85
N ILE A 393 -10.66 -42.59 -11.79
CA ILE A 393 -12.03 -42.06 -11.87
C ILE A 393 -12.65 -42.43 -13.23
N ALA A 394 -11.93 -42.21 -14.33
CA ALA A 394 -12.39 -42.55 -15.68
C ALA A 394 -12.74 -44.05 -15.80
N ILE A 395 -11.91 -44.94 -15.28
CA ILE A 395 -12.14 -46.40 -15.32
C ILE A 395 -13.35 -46.78 -14.44
N LYS A 396 -13.40 -46.27 -13.21
CA LYS A 396 -14.45 -46.61 -12.24
C LYS A 396 -15.82 -46.13 -12.70
N GLN A 397 -15.89 -44.95 -13.29
CA GLN A 397 -17.12 -44.29 -13.75
C GLN A 397 -17.32 -44.38 -15.27
N ALA A 398 -16.69 -45.35 -15.94
CA ALA A 398 -16.72 -45.47 -17.40
C ALA A 398 -18.15 -45.55 -17.99
N THR A 399 -19.13 -46.11 -17.25
CA THR A 399 -20.55 -46.09 -17.68
C THR A 399 -21.08 -44.66 -17.79
N ALA A 400 -20.81 -43.82 -16.79
CA ALA A 400 -21.33 -42.47 -16.73
C ALA A 400 -20.67 -41.57 -17.79
N PHE A 401 -19.37 -41.77 -18.03
CA PHE A 401 -18.61 -41.04 -19.04
C PHE A 401 -18.77 -41.57 -20.47
N ALA A 402 -19.51 -42.65 -20.70
CA ALA A 402 -19.69 -43.23 -22.04
C ALA A 402 -20.18 -42.21 -23.11
N PRO A 403 -21.12 -41.28 -22.81
CA PRO A 403 -21.55 -40.27 -23.78
C PRO A 403 -20.46 -39.25 -24.17
N ALA A 404 -19.40 -39.13 -23.38
CA ALA A 404 -18.26 -38.24 -23.64
C ALA A 404 -16.94 -39.03 -23.83
N ALA A 405 -17.02 -40.30 -24.22
CA ALA A 405 -15.86 -41.16 -24.41
C ALA A 405 -14.86 -40.60 -25.43
N GLU A 406 -15.33 -39.92 -26.47
CA GLU A 406 -14.47 -39.28 -27.49
C GLU A 406 -13.52 -38.25 -26.87
N VAL A 407 -14.02 -37.41 -25.95
CA VAL A 407 -13.23 -36.38 -25.24
C VAL A 407 -12.13 -37.02 -24.41
N LEU A 408 -12.47 -38.07 -23.65
CA LEU A 408 -11.50 -38.74 -22.78
C LEU A 408 -10.49 -39.57 -23.59
N CYS A 409 -10.92 -40.25 -24.66
CA CYS A 409 -10.05 -41.01 -25.55
C CYS A 409 -9.06 -40.10 -26.28
N ALA A 410 -9.48 -38.90 -26.71
CA ALA A 410 -8.60 -37.92 -27.33
C ALA A 410 -7.50 -37.43 -26.36
N ALA A 411 -7.77 -37.41 -25.06
CA ALA A 411 -6.82 -37.00 -24.02
C ALA A 411 -5.92 -38.14 -23.51
N VAL A 412 -6.20 -39.42 -23.82
CA VAL A 412 -5.38 -40.58 -23.40
C VAL A 412 -3.89 -40.43 -23.71
N PRO A 413 -3.45 -39.89 -24.87
CA PRO A 413 -2.04 -39.69 -25.16
C PRO A 413 -1.29 -38.79 -24.16
N MET A 414 -2.01 -38.00 -23.36
CA MET A 414 -1.44 -37.16 -22.30
C MET A 414 -1.05 -37.98 -21.04
N LEU A 415 -1.60 -39.18 -20.89
CA LEU A 415 -1.28 -40.08 -19.78
C LEU A 415 0.02 -40.87 -20.05
N PRO A 416 0.73 -41.28 -18.98
CA PRO A 416 1.72 -42.33 -19.06
C PRO A 416 1.13 -43.61 -19.69
N ALA A 417 1.90 -44.26 -20.56
CA ALA A 417 1.42 -45.37 -21.41
C ALA A 417 0.66 -46.47 -20.65
N ALA A 418 1.13 -46.86 -19.46
CA ALA A 418 0.48 -47.87 -18.64
C ALA A 418 -0.91 -47.46 -18.12
N LEU A 419 -1.10 -46.18 -17.80
CA LEU A 419 -2.41 -45.63 -17.39
C LEU A 419 -3.32 -45.48 -18.61
N GLY A 420 -2.78 -44.97 -19.73
CA GLY A 420 -3.52 -44.81 -20.98
C GLY A 420 -4.13 -46.12 -21.47
N ALA A 421 -3.34 -47.21 -21.50
CA ALA A 421 -3.82 -48.53 -21.91
C ALA A 421 -5.01 -49.03 -21.07
N ARG A 422 -5.00 -48.76 -19.75
CA ARG A 422 -6.09 -49.16 -18.84
C ARG A 422 -7.36 -48.34 -19.08
N VAL A 423 -7.21 -47.04 -19.35
CA VAL A 423 -8.34 -46.16 -19.67
C VAL A 423 -8.97 -46.59 -21.00
N THR A 424 -8.18 -46.79 -22.05
CA THR A 424 -8.67 -47.27 -23.36
C THR A 424 -9.44 -48.58 -23.23
N ALA A 425 -8.90 -49.57 -22.51
CA ALA A 425 -9.57 -50.86 -22.31
C ALA A 425 -10.96 -50.72 -21.64
N ALA A 426 -11.11 -49.77 -20.70
CA ALA A 426 -12.38 -49.53 -20.01
C ALA A 426 -13.47 -48.92 -20.90
N PHE A 427 -13.09 -48.11 -21.90
CA PHE A 427 -14.04 -47.53 -22.86
C PHE A 427 -14.32 -48.45 -24.06
N SER A 428 -13.31 -49.16 -24.59
CA SER A 428 -13.48 -50.12 -25.69
C SER A 428 -14.39 -51.31 -25.34
N SER A 429 -14.32 -51.78 -24.09
CA SER A 429 -15.15 -52.90 -23.60
C SER A 429 -16.63 -52.55 -23.45
N ARG A 430 -16.98 -51.26 -23.49
CA ARG A 430 -18.35 -50.75 -23.27
C ARG A 430 -19.02 -50.16 -24.49
N THR A 431 -18.26 -49.79 -25.53
CA THR A 431 -18.82 -49.50 -26.86
C THR A 431 -19.28 -50.76 -27.61
N ALA A 432 -18.89 -51.94 -27.13
CA ALA A 432 -19.26 -53.25 -27.70
C ALA A 432 -20.46 -53.93 -27.00
N ALA A 433 -21.01 -53.31 -25.96
CA ALA A 433 -22.17 -53.76 -25.19
C ALA A 433 -23.30 -52.74 -25.30
#